data_AF-A0A7X8CZ19-F1
#
_entry.id   AF-A0A7X8CZ19-F1
#
_cell.length_a   1.000
_cell.length_b   1.000
_cell.length_c   1.000
_cell.angle_alpha   90.00
_cell.angle_beta   90.00
_cell.angle_gamma   90.00
#
_symmetry.space_group_name_H-M   'P 1'
#
loop_
_entity.id
_entity.type
_entity.pdbx_description
1 polymer ?
#
loop_
_entity_poly.entity_id
_entity_poly.type
_entity_poly.pdbx_seq_one_letter_code
_entity_poly.pdbx_strand_id
1 'polypeptide(L)'
;VRARRGESIADIDIAFHRGIATASRNSALLALYGILSTMGQQSELFEYVRSRVNAPYRPAHRAILDAICSHDPDEAERNMIRHMDALIEDVTKYWDSRRD
;
A
#
# COMPACT_ATOMS: atom_id res chain seq x y z
N VAL A 1 2.58 6.07 -9.30
CA VAL A 1 1.56 6.55 -10.26
C VAL A 1 1.05 7.92 -9.81
N ARG A 2 0.75 8.88 -10.70
CA ARG A 2 0.00 10.10 -10.33
C ARG A 2 -1.49 9.75 -10.45
N ALA A 3 -2.28 9.94 -9.41
CA ALA A 3 -3.74 9.91 -9.55
C ALA A 3 -4.16 10.96 -10.57
N ARG A 4 -4.98 10.58 -11.56
CA ARG A 4 -5.69 11.56 -12.39
C ARG A 4 -6.75 12.25 -11.52
N ARG A 5 -7.20 13.44 -11.93
CA ARG A 5 -8.26 14.18 -11.24
C ARG A 5 -9.50 13.27 -11.11
N GLY A 6 -9.83 12.83 -9.89
CA GLY A 6 -10.96 11.95 -9.60
C GLY A 6 -10.62 10.48 -9.34
N GLU A 7 -9.37 10.04 -9.47
CA GLU A 7 -8.95 8.70 -9.03
C GLU A 7 -8.61 8.72 -7.53
N SER A 8 -9.20 7.81 -6.78
CA SER A 8 -8.86 7.60 -5.36
C SER A 8 -7.47 6.98 -5.25
N ILE A 9 -6.62 7.49 -4.34
CA ILE A 9 -5.30 6.87 -4.10
C ILE A 9 -5.49 5.45 -3.58
N ALA A 10 -6.60 5.19 -2.87
CA ALA A 10 -7.06 3.86 -2.49
C ALA A 10 -7.17 2.87 -3.66
N ASP A 11 -7.80 3.27 -4.77
CA ASP A 11 -7.99 2.37 -5.92
C ASP A 11 -6.65 2.03 -6.59
N ILE A 12 -5.74 3.00 -6.64
CA ILE A 12 -4.39 2.82 -7.17
C ILE A 12 -3.58 1.87 -6.28
N ASP A 13 -3.72 1.98 -4.96
CA ASP A 13 -3.11 1.09 -3.98
C ASP A 13 -3.61 -0.35 -4.15
N ILE A 14 -4.93 -0.53 -4.22
CA ILE A 14 -5.56 -1.83 -4.42
C ILE A 14 -5.08 -2.47 -5.73
N ALA A 15 -5.07 -1.70 -6.81
CA ALA A 15 -4.62 -2.17 -8.12
C ALA A 15 -3.15 -2.60 -8.10
N PHE A 16 -2.28 -1.89 -7.37
CA PHE A 16 -0.86 -2.21 -7.26
C PHE A 16 -0.64 -3.57 -6.58
N HIS A 17 -1.19 -3.75 -5.38
CA HIS A 17 -1.03 -5.00 -4.63
C HIS A 17 -1.71 -6.19 -5.34
N ARG A 18 -2.89 -5.98 -5.95
CA ARG A 18 -3.54 -7.01 -6.77
C ARG A 18 -2.68 -7.41 -7.97
N GLY A 19 -1.97 -6.44 -8.57
CA GLY A 19 -1.02 -6.69 -9.66
C GLY A 19 0.11 -7.62 -9.23
N ILE A 20 0.72 -7.36 -8.07
CA ILE A 20 1.77 -8.23 -7.49
C ILE A 20 1.21 -9.64 -7.22
N ALA A 21 0.06 -9.73 -6.56
CA ALA A 21 -0.56 -11.02 -6.25
C ALA A 21 -0.88 -11.82 -7.52
N THR A 22 -1.33 -11.15 -8.59
CA THR A 22 -1.58 -11.79 -9.89
C THR A 22 -0.29 -12.25 -10.55
N ALA A 23 0.76 -11.42 -10.51
CA ALA A 23 2.06 -11.73 -11.10
C ALA A 23 2.76 -12.92 -10.43
N SER A 24 2.47 -13.17 -9.14
CA SER A 24 2.99 -14.33 -8.42
C SER A 24 2.50 -15.68 -8.95
N ARG A 25 1.41 -15.70 -9.76
CA ARG A 25 0.71 -16.91 -10.23
C ARG A 25 0.28 -17.85 -9.09
N ASN A 26 0.14 -17.32 -7.88
CA ASN A 26 -0.36 -18.04 -6.72
C ASN A 26 -1.84 -17.69 -6.49
N SER A 27 -2.74 -18.61 -6.83
CA SER A 27 -4.18 -18.41 -6.71
C SER A 27 -4.64 -18.22 -5.26
N ALA A 28 -3.96 -18.84 -4.29
CA ALA A 28 -4.25 -18.66 -2.88
C ALA A 28 -3.90 -17.23 -2.43
N LEU A 29 -2.74 -16.70 -2.84
CA LEU A 29 -2.34 -15.33 -2.53
C LEU A 29 -3.30 -14.30 -3.16
N LEU A 30 -3.70 -14.52 -4.41
CA LEU A 30 -4.66 -13.64 -5.09
C LEU A 30 -6.02 -13.65 -4.40
N ALA A 31 -6.53 -14.82 -4.00
CA ALA A 31 -7.79 -14.94 -3.28
C ALA A 31 -7.72 -14.26 -1.90
N LEU A 32 -6.63 -14.51 -1.15
CA LEU A 32 -6.40 -13.88 0.15
C LEU A 32 -6.37 -12.36 0.03
N TYR A 33 -5.63 -11.82 -0.94
CA TYR A 33 -5.60 -10.39 -1.19
C TYR A 33 -6.98 -9.86 -1.57
N GLY A 34 -7.76 -10.59 -2.36
CA GLY A 34 -9.15 -10.24 -2.69
C GLY A 34 -10.00 -10.03 -1.43
N ILE A 35 -9.95 -10.95 -0.47
CA ILE A 35 -10.66 -10.86 0.82
C ILE A 35 -10.16 -9.66 1.63
N LEU A 36 -8.83 -9.48 1.73
CA LEU A 36 -8.23 -8.38 2.48
C LEU A 36 -8.61 -7.01 1.88
N SER A 37 -8.60 -6.88 0.55
CA SER A 37 -8.97 -5.63 -0.13
C SER A 37 -10.45 -5.27 0.03
N THR A 38 -11.34 -6.26 0.22
CA THR A 38 -12.76 -6.00 0.50
C THR A 38 -13.00 -5.62 1.95
N MET A 39 -12.25 -6.21 2.90
CA MET A 39 -12.19 -5.71 4.28
C MET A 39 -11.56 -4.30 4.34
N GLY A 40 -10.67 -4.01 3.40
CA GLY A 40 -9.97 -2.76 3.18
C GLY A 40 -10.78 -1.62 2.55
N GLN A 41 -12.12 -1.59 2.63
CA GLN A 41 -12.91 -0.34 2.43
C GLN A 41 -12.46 0.83 3.35
N GLN A 42 -11.46 0.60 4.22
CA GLN A 42 -10.65 1.55 4.96
C GLN A 42 -9.54 2.25 4.13
N SER A 43 -9.33 1.92 2.85
CA SER A 43 -8.27 2.56 2.04
C SER A 43 -8.47 4.07 1.89
N GLU A 44 -9.73 4.55 1.81
CA GLU A 44 -10.03 5.99 1.87
C GLU A 44 -9.71 6.58 3.26
N LEU A 45 -9.88 5.81 4.34
CA LEU A 45 -9.51 6.21 5.69
C LEU A 45 -7.98 6.31 5.83
N PHE A 46 -7.22 5.35 5.28
CA PHE A 46 -5.76 5.41 5.27
C PHE A 46 -5.25 6.53 4.37
N GLU A 47 -5.87 6.74 3.22
CA GLU A 47 -5.60 7.90 2.35
C GLU A 47 -5.83 9.21 3.12
N TYR A 48 -6.97 9.33 3.81
CA TYR A 48 -7.27 10.48 4.66
C TYR A 48 -6.22 10.66 5.75
N VAL A 49 -5.91 9.62 6.52
CA VAL A 49 -4.88 9.65 7.57
C VAL A 49 -3.53 10.12 7.02
N ARG A 50 -3.05 9.51 5.94
CA ARG A 50 -1.76 9.84 5.32
C ARG A 50 -1.72 11.24 4.71
N SER A 51 -2.84 11.74 4.21
CA SER A 51 -2.97 13.14 3.77
C SER A 51 -2.80 14.13 4.93
N ARG A 52 -3.15 13.74 6.16
CA ARG A 52 -3.05 14.59 7.36
C ARG A 52 -1.63 14.62 7.95
N VAL A 53 -0.82 13.59 7.67
CA VAL A 53 0.57 13.49 8.13
C VAL A 53 1.61 13.71 7.02
N ASN A 54 1.17 14.14 5.82
CA ASN A 54 2.02 14.38 4.63
C ASN A 54 2.88 13.18 4.21
N ALA A 55 2.35 11.95 4.30
CA ALA A 55 3.06 10.72 3.94
C ALA A 55 2.65 10.20 2.54
N PRO A 56 3.48 10.36 1.48
CA PRO A 56 3.12 9.93 0.13
C PRO A 56 3.38 8.44 -0.14
N TYR A 57 2.42 7.75 -0.76
CA TYR A 57 2.53 6.33 -1.17
C TYR A 57 3.55 6.05 -2.28
N ARG A 58 3.80 7.03 -3.17
CA ARG A 58 4.51 6.83 -4.44
C ARG A 58 5.95 6.32 -4.33
N PRO A 59 6.80 6.83 -3.41
CA PRO A 59 8.18 6.37 -3.30
C PRO A 59 8.26 4.89 -2.90
N ALA A 60 7.41 4.45 -1.97
CA ALA A 60 7.41 3.08 -1.47
C ALA A 60 7.01 2.06 -2.55
N HIS A 61 5.91 2.31 -3.27
CA HIS A 61 5.47 1.40 -4.35
C HIS A 61 6.51 1.32 -5.48
N ARG A 62 7.22 2.42 -5.74
CA ARG A 62 8.26 2.42 -6.77
C ARG A 62 9.45 1.54 -6.37
N ALA A 63 9.91 1.63 -5.11
CA ALA A 63 10.98 0.77 -4.61
C ALA A 63 10.62 -0.73 -4.68
N ILE A 64 9.39 -1.08 -4.29
CA ILE A 64 8.87 -2.45 -4.41
C ILE A 64 8.87 -2.91 -5.88
N LEU A 65 8.33 -2.08 -6.78
CA LEU A 65 8.26 -2.41 -8.20
C LEU A 65 9.66 -2.60 -8.80
N ASP A 66 10.61 -1.70 -8.48
CA ASP A 66 11.96 -1.76 -9.01
C ASP A 66 12.68 -3.04 -8.54
N ALA A 67 12.50 -3.46 -7.28
CA ALA A 67 13.03 -4.71 -6.75
C ALA A 67 12.41 -5.97 -7.42
N ILE A 68 11.10 -5.94 -7.69
CA ILE A 68 10.43 -7.00 -8.44
C ILE A 68 10.98 -7.07 -9.87
N CYS A 69 11.13 -5.93 -10.55
CA CYS A 69 11.69 -5.87 -11.91
C CYS A 69 13.15 -6.32 -11.97
N SER A 70 13.94 -6.10 -10.91
CA SER A 70 15.30 -6.59 -10.80
C SER A 70 15.40 -8.06 -10.40
N HIS A 71 14.27 -8.75 -10.19
CA HIS A 71 14.20 -10.14 -9.73
C HIS A 71 14.94 -10.36 -8.39
N ASP A 72 14.88 -9.37 -7.49
CA ASP A 72 15.43 -9.46 -6.14
C ASP A 72 14.28 -9.68 -5.14
N PRO A 73 13.95 -10.93 -4.79
CA PRO A 73 12.83 -11.23 -3.91
C PRO A 73 13.05 -10.69 -2.49
N ASP A 74 14.29 -10.72 -1.98
CA ASP A 74 14.60 -10.27 -0.63
C ASP A 74 14.46 -8.75 -0.51
N GLU A 75 14.90 -8.00 -1.51
CA GLU A 75 14.71 -6.54 -1.54
C GLU A 75 13.25 -6.16 -1.75
N ALA A 76 12.49 -6.92 -2.55
CA ALA A 76 11.06 -6.71 -2.70
C ALA A 76 10.32 -6.91 -1.36
N GLU A 77 10.65 -7.98 -0.63
CA GLU A 77 10.12 -8.24 0.71
C GLU A 77 10.49 -7.14 1.70
N ARG A 78 11.78 -6.77 1.79
CA ARG A 78 12.23 -5.68 2.67
C ARG A 78 11.50 -4.37 2.40
N ASN A 79 11.30 -4.02 1.14
CA ASN A 79 10.56 -2.80 0.79
C ASN A 79 9.07 -2.89 1.11
N MET A 80 8.46 -4.07 0.97
CA MET A 80 7.07 -4.29 1.39
C MET A 80 6.90 -4.16 2.91
N ILE A 81 7.81 -4.73 3.69
CA ILE A 81 7.81 -4.61 5.16
C ILE A 81 7.94 -3.14 5.57
N ARG A 82 8.93 -2.42 5.03
CA ARG A 82 9.10 -0.97 5.31
C ARG A 82 7.86 -0.16 4.95
N HIS A 83 7.19 -0.50 3.85
CA HIS A 83 5.95 0.16 3.43
C HIS A 83 4.81 -0.04 4.45
N MET A 84 4.66 -1.26 4.97
CA MET A 84 3.67 -1.59 6.00
C MET A 84 3.99 -0.91 7.34
N ASP A 85 5.26 -0.94 7.76
CA ASP A 85 5.70 -0.29 9.01
C ASP A 85 5.44 1.22 8.99
N ALA A 86 5.75 1.88 7.87
CA ALA A 86 5.46 3.30 7.68
C ALA A 86 3.95 3.59 7.76
N LEU A 87 3.09 2.68 7.24
CA LEU A 87 1.64 2.85 7.35
C LEU A 87 1.16 2.73 8.80
N ILE A 88 1.70 1.78 9.56
CA ILE A 88 1.40 1.61 10.98
C ILE A 88 1.80 2.88 11.74
N GLU A 89 3.01 3.40 11.49
CA GLU A 89 3.51 4.62 12.13
C GLU A 89 2.62 5.84 11.82
N ASP A 90 2.20 6.00 10.57
CA ASP A 90 1.32 7.11 10.14
C ASP A 90 -0.04 7.05 10.86
N VAL A 91 -0.62 5.86 11.00
CA VAL A 91 -1.89 5.64 11.71
C VAL A 91 -1.75 5.93 13.21
N THR A 92 -0.66 5.46 13.82
CA THR A 92 -0.36 5.74 15.23
C THR A 92 -0.22 7.25 15.47
N LYS A 93 0.59 7.95 14.67
CA LYS A 93 0.77 9.41 14.78
C LYS A 93 -0.55 10.18 14.68
N TYR A 94 -1.40 9.81 13.74
CA TYR A 94 -2.70 10.46 13.54
C TYR A 94 -3.65 10.30 14.74
N TRP A 95 -3.60 9.15 15.42
CA TRP A 95 -4.43 8.89 16.57
C TRP A 95 -3.89 9.54 17.85
N ASP A 96 -2.57 9.52 18.02
CA ASP A 96 -1.91 10.21 19.14
C ASP A 96 -2.12 11.73 19.05
N SER A 97 -2.10 12.31 17.84
CA SER A 97 -2.41 13.74 17.64
C SER A 97 -3.87 14.13 17.90
N ARG A 98 -4.74 13.18 18.26
CA ARG A 98 -6.16 13.39 18.63
C ARG A 98 -6.50 13.00 20.06
N ARG A 99 -5.50 12.54 20.82
CA ARG A 99 -5.67 12.19 22.25
C ARG A 99 -5.50 13.39 23.19
N ASP A 100 -5.17 14.56 22.65
CA ASP A 100 -5.15 15.87 23.33
C ASP A 100 -6.39 16.70 22.94
#